data_AF-A0A437JX99-F1
#
_entry.id   AF-A0A437JX99-F1
#
_cell.length_a   1.000
_cell.length_b   1.000
_cell.length_c   1.000
_cell.angle_alpha   90.00
_cell.angle_beta   90.00
_cell.angle_gamma   90.00
#
_symmetry.space_group_name_H-M   'P 1'
#
loop_
_entity.id
_entity.type
_entity.pdbx_description
1 polymer ?
#
loop_
_entity_poly.entity_id
_entity_poly.type
_entity_poly.pdbx_seq_one_letter_code
_entity_poly.pdbx_strand_id
1 'polypeptide(L)'
;MFRLHRGALARARASTLAAALATTLALAACGGGSPSPQSPPDGGGGPSTPSGPTAPAPAPAPERFAALGTSADSVSLDWVTLAGSARVRLQRQRSDGGYVDIADLPAGPGRVVDTGLAPQTLYRYRLVALEAPTQALAEASATTTDEVAPVTATGTPQDEPDTLTLAAAGGSVAAPDGRITLQLPAGALAAGTAVTTQAVSNTAPDGVGPALHVRLATAPSAALTVRVNWDAAQDPQADGLRIGLQRPDGSWLSLPLSSVDRGTRTLQAEIPAELMPLLSVAPAAARGATPAADTGLVIVDFTIVKYLGFKLKPAVARVAVGEGLTLVPVARVRGYDAGIGLCETLDPGIEACVIQPILETREIPLLNTKAGFDRRWYVFASEGGDATYGTIAPQGSVGARYQAPAEVPDPDTVLAALHSVNTATGRTVTIASAITIVDDVWVGSLGAVDGPSSAGTTIHADALVVWQRDRASESDGKRVYRPVGDVHAWVTDDDCQVTVDPPTQPVSADPRLVVLEIDDGASPPAYPTYRLRLVTFWNSLLHATCPKASSSTPGLSGWGWEVQGQVSGDGTRIEGQGLQEQAQITWSFSRP
;
A
#
# COMPACT_ATOMS: atom_id res chain seq x y z
N MET A 1 -67.01 40.15 2.76
CA MET A 1 -66.44 41.04 3.81
C MET A 1 -65.28 40.30 4.45
N PHE A 2 -64.13 40.89 4.80
CA PHE A 2 -63.59 42.23 4.50
C PHE A 2 -62.04 42.14 4.48
N ARG A 3 -61.34 43.09 3.85
CA ARG A 3 -59.86 43.18 3.88
C ARG A 3 -59.37 44.00 5.09
N LEU A 4 -58.07 43.90 5.42
CA LEU A 4 -57.05 44.96 5.69
C LEU A 4 -55.89 44.32 6.52
N HIS A 5 -54.59 44.42 6.18
CA HIS A 5 -53.65 45.59 6.25
C HIS A 5 -53.26 46.03 7.68
N ARG A 6 -52.01 46.42 8.00
CA ARG A 6 -50.69 46.33 7.31
C ARG A 6 -49.55 46.78 8.27
N GLY A 7 -48.35 46.18 8.19
CA GLY A 7 -47.10 46.71 8.80
C GLY A 7 -47.04 46.69 10.35
N ALA A 8 -45.99 47.18 11.02
CA ALA A 8 -44.58 47.49 10.67
C ALA A 8 -43.75 47.76 11.97
N LEU A 9 -42.43 48.03 11.86
CA LEU A 9 -41.38 48.24 12.90
C LEU A 9 -40.55 46.96 13.22
N ALA A 10 -39.20 46.87 13.21
CA ALA A 10 -38.02 47.76 13.11
C ALA A 10 -37.25 48.09 14.41
N ARG A 11 -36.08 47.41 14.61
CA ARG A 11 -34.87 47.74 15.45
C ARG A 11 -35.12 47.99 16.97
N ALA A 12 -34.44 47.41 17.97
CA ALA A 12 -32.98 47.31 18.17
C ALA A 12 -32.60 46.60 19.51
N ARG A 13 -31.40 45.98 19.54
CA ARG A 13 -30.42 45.83 20.66
C ARG A 13 -30.82 45.36 22.09
N ALA A 14 -30.27 44.19 22.44
CA ALA A 14 -29.33 43.93 23.57
C ALA A 14 -29.79 43.55 25.01
N SER A 15 -29.40 42.31 25.37
CA SER A 15 -28.78 41.83 26.64
C SER A 15 -29.56 41.57 27.97
N THR A 16 -29.31 40.34 28.47
CA THR A 16 -29.12 39.86 29.88
C THR A 16 -30.28 39.50 30.84
N LEU A 17 -30.24 38.21 31.26
CA LEU A 17 -30.45 37.62 32.61
C LEU A 17 -31.79 37.77 33.39
N ALA A 18 -32.52 36.66 33.53
CA ALA A 18 -33.02 36.06 34.79
C ALA A 18 -33.72 34.69 34.53
N ALA A 19 -34.07 33.91 35.56
CA ALA A 19 -34.59 32.53 35.43
C ALA A 19 -35.78 32.19 36.38
N ALA A 20 -36.58 31.17 36.03
CA ALA A 20 -37.41 30.35 36.96
C ALA A 20 -37.95 29.04 36.31
N LEU A 21 -38.35 28.05 37.11
CA LEU A 21 -38.72 26.66 36.74
C LEU A 21 -40.23 26.42 36.53
N ALA A 22 -40.60 25.35 35.79
CA ALA A 22 -41.76 24.47 36.10
C ALA A 22 -41.77 23.08 35.39
N THR A 23 -41.14 22.08 36.03
CA THR A 23 -41.60 20.69 36.33
C THR A 23 -42.72 19.96 35.53
N THR A 24 -42.45 18.71 35.08
CA THR A 24 -43.26 17.43 35.18
C THR A 24 -42.66 16.32 34.27
N LEU A 25 -42.93 15.00 34.35
CA LEU A 25 -43.03 14.01 35.47
C LEU A 25 -43.11 12.56 34.90
N ALA A 26 -42.28 11.59 35.35
CA ALA A 26 -42.45 10.13 35.11
C ALA A 26 -41.58 9.27 36.09
N LEU A 27 -41.86 7.96 36.23
CA LEU A 27 -41.35 7.08 37.32
C LEU A 27 -40.68 5.75 36.84
N ALA A 28 -39.62 5.31 37.56
CA ALA A 28 -39.25 3.93 37.98
C ALA A 28 -37.73 3.90 38.35
N ALA A 29 -37.20 3.42 39.49
CA ALA A 29 -37.42 2.25 40.37
C ALA A 29 -36.83 0.93 39.79
N CYS A 30 -35.96 0.13 40.47
CA CYS A 30 -35.36 0.22 41.82
C CYS A 30 -34.08 -0.67 41.98
N GLY A 31 -33.21 -0.37 42.96
CA GLY A 31 -32.19 -1.26 43.57
C GLY A 31 -30.82 -1.37 42.84
N GLY A 32 -29.64 -1.46 43.48
CA GLY A 32 -29.25 -1.50 44.90
C GLY A 32 -29.04 -2.92 45.47
N GLY A 33 -27.93 -3.30 46.13
CA GLY A 33 -26.65 -2.62 46.42
C GLY A 33 -25.70 -3.51 47.25
N SER A 34 -24.39 -3.23 47.29
CA SER A 34 -23.37 -4.01 48.03
C SER A 34 -23.41 -3.78 49.56
N PRO A 35 -22.89 -4.69 50.41
CA PRO A 35 -21.46 -4.61 50.82
C PRO A 35 -20.79 -5.96 51.25
N SER A 36 -19.57 -5.86 51.82
CA SER A 36 -18.79 -6.88 52.58
C SER A 36 -18.40 -6.26 53.97
N PRO A 37 -17.58 -6.82 54.91
CA PRO A 37 -16.62 -7.97 54.86
C PRO A 37 -16.48 -8.83 56.17
N GLN A 38 -15.35 -9.57 56.34
CA GLN A 38 -14.74 -10.20 57.56
C GLN A 38 -14.99 -11.71 57.89
N SER A 39 -14.15 -12.30 58.79
CA SER A 39 -13.80 -13.75 58.97
C SER A 39 -13.40 -14.07 60.46
N PRO A 40 -12.83 -15.24 60.91
CA PRO A 40 -12.78 -16.68 60.52
C PRO A 40 -13.37 -17.58 61.70
N PRO A 41 -12.83 -18.70 62.30
CA PRO A 41 -11.85 -19.79 61.97
C PRO A 41 -12.30 -21.27 62.40
N ASP A 42 -11.34 -22.20 62.61
CA ASP A 42 -11.31 -23.52 63.34
C ASP A 42 -12.21 -24.73 62.92
N GLY A 43 -11.83 -26.04 63.04
CA GLY A 43 -10.53 -26.71 63.31
C GLY A 43 -10.59 -28.26 63.61
N GLY A 44 -9.66 -29.09 63.06
CA GLY A 44 -9.31 -30.51 63.46
C GLY A 44 -10.25 -31.69 63.07
N GLY A 45 -9.85 -32.99 62.98
CA GLY A 45 -8.52 -33.63 62.88
C GLY A 45 -8.44 -35.19 63.08
N GLY A 46 -8.07 -35.98 62.04
CA GLY A 46 -7.55 -37.38 62.09
C GLY A 46 -8.55 -38.57 62.25
N PRO A 47 -8.17 -39.87 62.09
CA PRO A 47 -6.88 -40.47 61.65
C PRO A 47 -6.99 -41.47 60.45
N SER A 48 -5.89 -42.14 60.07
CA SER A 48 -5.82 -43.23 59.05
C SER A 48 -5.99 -44.64 59.70
N THR A 49 -5.94 -45.82 59.04
CA THR A 49 -5.55 -46.36 57.70
C THR A 49 -6.35 -47.69 57.46
N PRO A 50 -6.12 -48.67 56.52
CA PRO A 50 -5.06 -48.92 55.51
C PRO A 50 -5.62 -49.15 54.07
N SER A 51 -5.09 -50.12 53.29
CA SER A 51 -5.30 -50.26 51.83
C SER A 51 -5.93 -51.59 51.36
N GLY A 52 -6.67 -51.53 50.24
CA GLY A 52 -6.94 -52.67 49.34
C GLY A 52 -5.94 -52.71 48.14
N PRO A 53 -6.01 -53.71 47.25
CA PRO A 53 -4.96 -53.98 46.26
C PRO A 53 -4.85 -52.90 45.17
N THR A 54 -3.61 -52.53 44.86
CA THR A 54 -3.23 -51.56 43.82
C THR A 54 -3.62 -52.03 42.42
N ALA A 55 -4.58 -51.34 41.79
CA ALA A 55 -4.71 -51.36 40.33
C ALA A 55 -3.50 -50.62 39.70
N PRO A 56 -2.98 -51.05 38.54
CA PRO A 56 -1.81 -50.42 37.93
C PRO A 56 -2.10 -48.97 37.52
N ALA A 57 -1.13 -48.09 37.80
CA ALA A 57 -1.13 -46.67 37.43
C ALA A 57 -0.34 -46.46 36.10
N PRO A 58 -0.29 -45.24 35.53
CA PRO A 58 -1.31 -44.79 34.59
C PRO A 58 -0.70 -44.26 33.27
N ALA A 59 -1.53 -43.56 32.45
CA ALA A 59 -1.13 -42.75 31.29
C ALA A 59 -0.75 -43.57 30.01
N PRO A 60 -0.72 -42.98 28.79
CA PRO A 60 -0.76 -41.55 28.47
C PRO A 60 -1.85 -41.05 27.52
N ALA A 61 -2.09 -39.74 27.61
CA ALA A 61 -2.35 -38.83 26.49
C ALA A 61 -1.18 -37.81 26.47
N PRO A 62 -0.88 -37.07 25.37
CA PRO A 62 -1.70 -36.87 24.18
C PRO A 62 -1.04 -37.33 22.87
N GLU A 63 -1.85 -37.84 21.94
CA GLU A 63 -1.43 -38.05 20.55
C GLU A 63 -1.27 -36.68 19.85
N ARG A 64 -0.02 -36.29 19.57
CA ARG A 64 0.29 -35.10 18.78
C ARG A 64 0.84 -35.49 17.41
N PHE A 65 -0.01 -35.34 16.40
CA PHE A 65 0.35 -35.23 15.00
C PHE A 65 -0.29 -33.94 14.49
N ALA A 66 0.53 -33.05 13.93
CA ALA A 66 0.10 -31.74 13.44
C ALA A 66 0.45 -31.60 11.95
N ALA A 67 -0.41 -30.91 11.22
CA ALA A 67 -0.20 -30.48 9.85
C ALA A 67 -0.55 -28.99 9.76
N LEU A 68 0.28 -28.19 9.08
CA LEU A 68 0.04 -26.76 8.86
C LEU A 68 0.41 -26.38 7.42
N GLY A 69 -0.43 -25.58 6.76
CA GLY A 69 -0.10 -25.00 5.46
C GLY A 69 1.01 -23.97 5.61
N THR A 70 2.21 -24.30 5.10
CA THR A 70 3.41 -23.46 5.19
C THR A 70 3.74 -22.72 3.90
N SER A 71 2.91 -22.88 2.87
CA SER A 71 2.82 -22.01 1.70
C SER A 71 1.58 -22.40 0.88
N ALA A 72 1.43 -21.83 -0.31
CA ALA A 72 0.53 -22.34 -1.35
C ALA A 72 0.90 -23.76 -1.83
N ASP A 73 2.19 -24.12 -1.78
CA ASP A 73 2.74 -25.36 -2.35
C ASP A 73 3.31 -26.35 -1.33
N SER A 74 3.21 -26.06 -0.02
CA SER A 74 3.72 -26.93 1.05
C SER A 74 2.84 -27.02 2.30
N VAL A 75 2.90 -28.19 2.94
CA VAL A 75 2.38 -28.45 4.29
C VAL A 75 3.51 -29.03 5.14
N SER A 76 3.75 -28.44 6.30
CA SER A 76 4.71 -28.95 7.27
C SER A 76 4.01 -29.81 8.31
N LEU A 77 4.66 -30.93 8.67
CA LEU A 77 4.13 -32.00 9.49
C LEU A 77 5.10 -32.27 10.66
N ASP A 78 4.57 -32.36 11.88
CA ASP A 78 5.32 -32.64 13.11
C ASP A 78 4.55 -33.67 13.95
N TRP A 79 5.25 -34.67 14.52
CA TRP A 79 4.65 -35.62 15.44
C TRP A 79 5.61 -36.05 16.55
N VAL A 80 5.02 -36.44 17.69
CA VAL A 80 5.70 -37.16 18.77
C VAL A 80 5.60 -38.67 18.56
N THR A 81 6.42 -39.46 19.26
CA THR A 81 6.40 -40.94 19.17
C THR A 81 4.99 -41.51 19.39
N LEU A 82 4.39 -42.07 18.33
CA LEU A 82 3.08 -42.72 18.40
C LEU A 82 3.19 -44.13 18.99
N ALA A 83 2.29 -44.46 19.91
CA ALA A 83 2.30 -45.73 20.63
C ALA A 83 2.15 -46.94 19.68
N GLY A 84 2.88 -48.03 19.98
CA GLY A 84 2.77 -49.30 19.23
C GLY A 84 3.46 -49.32 17.86
N SER A 85 4.20 -48.28 17.46
CA SER A 85 4.87 -48.21 16.16
C SER A 85 6.35 -48.65 16.19
N ALA A 86 6.79 -49.37 15.14
CA ALA A 86 8.21 -49.70 14.89
C ALA A 86 8.76 -49.02 13.62
N ARG A 87 7.90 -48.81 12.62
CA ARG A 87 8.06 -47.91 11.46
C ARG A 87 6.68 -47.37 11.09
N VAL A 88 6.61 -46.14 10.57
CA VAL A 88 5.34 -45.50 10.16
C VAL A 88 5.42 -45.00 8.72
N ARG A 89 4.28 -44.99 8.02
CA ARG A 89 4.14 -44.49 6.66
C ARG A 89 3.27 -43.25 6.67
N LEU A 90 3.77 -42.15 6.13
CA LEU A 90 3.04 -40.93 5.91
C LEU A 90 2.24 -41.04 4.60
N GLN A 91 0.93 -40.79 4.67
CA GLN A 91 0.03 -40.75 3.52
C GLN A 91 -0.72 -39.40 3.46
N ARG A 92 -1.04 -38.95 2.25
CA ARG A 92 -1.81 -37.72 1.96
C ARG A 92 -3.01 -37.99 1.08
N GLN A 93 -4.12 -37.32 1.36
CA GLN A 93 -5.34 -37.31 0.57
C GLN A 93 -5.71 -35.87 0.22
N ARG A 94 -6.03 -35.60 -1.04
CA ARG A 94 -6.77 -34.38 -1.44
C ARG A 94 -8.26 -34.61 -1.19
N SER A 95 -9.03 -33.55 -0.93
CA SER A 95 -10.47 -33.57 -0.62
C SER A 95 -11.39 -34.43 -1.53
N ASP A 96 -10.93 -34.75 -2.74
CA ASP A 96 -11.61 -35.46 -3.84
C ASP A 96 -10.94 -36.80 -4.23
N GLY A 97 -9.84 -37.19 -3.57
CA GLY A 97 -9.02 -38.35 -3.95
C GLY A 97 -8.91 -39.45 -2.89
N GLY A 98 -8.13 -40.49 -3.19
CA GLY A 98 -7.66 -41.47 -2.20
C GLY A 98 -6.42 -40.99 -1.43
N TYR A 99 -6.03 -41.74 -0.40
CA TYR A 99 -4.72 -41.57 0.24
C TYR A 99 -3.61 -42.12 -0.67
N VAL A 100 -2.54 -41.33 -0.86
CA VAL A 100 -1.30 -41.72 -1.55
C VAL A 100 -0.12 -41.70 -0.58
N ASP A 101 0.86 -42.56 -0.83
CA ASP A 101 2.07 -42.68 0.01
C ASP A 101 3.04 -41.52 -0.27
N ILE A 102 3.55 -40.87 0.79
CA ILE A 102 4.60 -39.85 0.70
C ILE A 102 5.96 -40.45 1.08
N ALA A 103 6.05 -41.07 2.28
CA ALA A 103 7.31 -41.54 2.84
C ALA A 103 7.13 -42.70 3.82
N ASP A 104 8.10 -43.62 3.81
CA ASP A 104 8.34 -44.59 4.88
C ASP A 104 9.35 -44.03 5.88
N LEU A 105 8.99 -44.06 7.16
CA LEU A 105 9.68 -43.34 8.23
C LEU A 105 10.03 -44.30 9.39
N PRO A 106 11.08 -44.02 10.18
CA PRO A 106 11.36 -44.76 11.42
C PRO A 106 10.28 -44.48 12.47
N ALA A 107 10.12 -45.37 13.46
CA ALA A 107 9.38 -45.02 14.67
C ALA A 107 10.15 -44.02 15.53
N GLY A 108 9.41 -43.14 16.21
CA GLY A 108 9.93 -42.01 16.96
C GLY A 108 9.15 -40.73 16.65
N PRO A 109 9.58 -39.57 17.20
CA PRO A 109 9.12 -38.28 16.74
C PRO A 109 9.68 -37.97 15.35
N GLY A 110 9.06 -37.07 14.62
CA GLY A 110 9.55 -36.71 13.29
C GLY A 110 8.98 -35.43 12.73
N ARG A 111 9.62 -34.95 11.65
CA ARG A 111 9.23 -33.78 10.88
C ARG A 111 9.36 -34.08 9.40
N VAL A 112 8.36 -33.69 8.63
CA VAL A 112 8.36 -33.73 7.16
C VAL A 112 7.81 -32.42 6.64
N VAL A 113 8.43 -31.86 5.60
CA VAL A 113 7.79 -30.83 4.77
C VAL A 113 7.34 -31.54 3.51
N ASP A 114 6.03 -31.57 3.28
CA ASP A 114 5.42 -32.12 2.09
C ASP A 114 5.20 -30.99 1.08
N THR A 115 5.63 -31.17 -0.17
CA THR A 115 5.72 -30.10 -1.18
C THR A 115 5.11 -30.52 -2.52
N GLY A 116 5.00 -29.55 -3.45
CA GLY A 116 4.34 -29.77 -4.75
C GLY A 116 2.81 -29.82 -4.62
N LEU A 117 2.27 -29.11 -3.63
CA LEU A 117 0.83 -29.01 -3.38
C LEU A 117 0.20 -27.90 -4.24
N ALA A 118 -1.13 -27.92 -4.34
CA ALA A 118 -1.89 -26.86 -4.99
C ALA A 118 -2.29 -25.77 -3.97
N PRO A 119 -2.38 -24.48 -4.37
CA PRO A 119 -2.84 -23.39 -3.51
C PRO A 119 -4.26 -23.59 -2.97
N GLN A 120 -4.57 -22.92 -1.85
CA GLN A 120 -5.89 -22.88 -1.19
C GLN A 120 -6.58 -24.25 -1.02
N THR A 121 -5.82 -25.35 -0.99
CA THR A 121 -6.33 -26.71 -1.08
C THR A 121 -6.25 -27.41 0.27
N LEU A 122 -7.36 -28.02 0.71
CA LEU A 122 -7.40 -28.86 1.90
C LEU A 122 -6.77 -30.24 1.61
N TYR A 123 -5.73 -30.56 2.36
CA TYR A 123 -5.10 -31.87 2.40
C TYR A 123 -5.32 -32.55 3.76
N ARG A 124 -5.61 -33.84 3.72
CA ARG A 124 -5.66 -34.73 4.88
C ARG A 124 -4.40 -35.58 4.90
N TYR A 125 -3.83 -35.76 6.08
CA TYR A 125 -2.63 -36.55 6.30
C TYR A 125 -2.90 -37.61 7.35
N ARG A 126 -2.26 -38.77 7.20
CA ARG A 126 -2.27 -39.80 8.23
C ARG A 126 -0.93 -40.52 8.32
N LEU A 127 -0.62 -40.97 9.52
CA LEU A 127 0.46 -41.90 9.80
C LEU A 127 -0.16 -43.29 10.00
N VAL A 128 0.29 -44.30 9.24
CA VAL A 128 -0.13 -45.70 9.39
C VAL A 128 1.06 -46.57 9.78
N ALA A 129 0.86 -47.72 10.43
CA ALA A 129 1.94 -48.67 10.69
C ALA A 129 2.33 -49.40 9.39
N LEU A 130 3.62 -49.59 9.11
CA LEU A 130 4.05 -50.34 7.91
C LEU A 130 3.54 -51.79 7.91
N GLU A 131 3.56 -52.43 9.08
CA GLU A 131 3.12 -53.82 9.27
C GLU A 131 1.57 -53.95 9.36
N ALA A 132 0.84 -52.83 9.42
CA ALA A 132 -0.62 -52.79 9.49
C ALA A 132 -1.20 -51.49 8.85
N PRO A 133 -1.04 -51.27 7.53
CA PRO A 133 -1.30 -49.99 6.88
C PRO A 133 -2.80 -49.65 6.70
N THR A 134 -3.70 -50.51 7.18
CA THR A 134 -5.15 -50.36 7.09
C THR A 134 -5.74 -49.45 8.17
N GLN A 135 -5.01 -49.15 9.25
CA GLN A 135 -5.46 -48.30 10.35
C GLN A 135 -4.54 -47.08 10.50
N ALA A 136 -5.13 -45.90 10.65
CA ALA A 136 -4.42 -44.69 11.04
C ALA A 136 -3.99 -44.77 12.51
N LEU A 137 -2.72 -44.50 12.77
CA LEU A 137 -2.15 -44.26 14.10
C LEU A 137 -2.38 -42.81 14.55
N ALA A 138 -2.47 -41.89 13.59
CA ALA A 138 -2.89 -40.50 13.79
C ALA A 138 -3.35 -39.91 12.45
N GLU A 139 -4.29 -38.95 12.49
CA GLU A 139 -4.67 -38.13 11.33
C GLU A 139 -4.55 -36.63 11.66
N ALA A 140 -4.26 -35.82 10.64
CA ALA A 140 -4.20 -34.37 10.70
C ALA A 140 -4.70 -33.77 9.37
N SER A 141 -4.96 -32.47 9.31
CA SER A 141 -5.38 -31.80 8.09
C SER A 141 -4.90 -30.36 8.03
N ALA A 142 -4.48 -29.91 6.85
CA ALA A 142 -4.01 -28.56 6.60
C ALA A 142 -4.56 -28.05 5.26
N THR A 143 -4.92 -26.77 5.22
CA THR A 143 -5.16 -26.06 3.96
C THR A 143 -3.88 -25.31 3.59
N THR A 144 -3.39 -25.47 2.36
CA THR A 144 -2.33 -24.61 1.83
C THR A 144 -2.80 -23.16 1.77
N THR A 145 -1.86 -22.21 1.89
CA THR A 145 -2.20 -20.79 1.90
C THR A 145 -2.58 -20.29 0.51
N ASP A 146 -2.96 -19.01 0.43
CA ASP A 146 -2.84 -18.26 -0.81
C ASP A 146 -1.35 -17.92 -1.07
N GLU A 147 -0.96 -17.72 -2.34
CA GLU A 147 0.31 -17.08 -2.71
C GLU A 147 -0.04 -15.80 -3.46
N VAL A 148 -0.13 -14.68 -2.74
CA VAL A 148 -0.22 -13.34 -3.35
C VAL A 148 1.16 -12.91 -3.86
N ALA A 149 1.77 -13.75 -4.70
CA ALA A 149 2.86 -13.31 -5.57
C ALA A 149 2.30 -12.18 -6.46
N PRO A 150 3.05 -11.09 -6.69
CA PRO A 150 2.58 -10.05 -7.59
C PRO A 150 2.37 -10.66 -8.98
N VAL A 151 1.17 -10.49 -9.53
CA VAL A 151 0.80 -10.91 -10.89
C VAL A 151 0.75 -9.67 -11.77
N THR A 152 1.37 -9.73 -12.94
CA THR A 152 1.29 -8.69 -13.97
C THR A 152 1.06 -9.34 -15.34
N ALA A 153 0.61 -8.56 -16.32
CA ALA A 153 0.59 -9.03 -17.70
C ALA A 153 2.01 -9.40 -18.18
N THR A 154 2.09 -10.30 -19.16
CA THR A 154 3.33 -10.59 -19.90
C THR A 154 3.83 -9.33 -20.61
N GLY A 155 5.14 -9.20 -20.79
CA GLY A 155 5.74 -8.11 -21.54
C GLY A 155 5.29 -8.05 -23.00
N THR A 156 5.18 -6.83 -23.54
CA THR A 156 4.94 -6.61 -24.98
C THR A 156 6.23 -6.84 -25.77
N PRO A 157 6.21 -7.57 -26.90
CA PRO A 157 7.37 -7.71 -27.80
C PRO A 157 8.04 -6.37 -28.17
N GLN A 158 9.36 -6.40 -28.29
CA GLN A 158 10.20 -5.29 -28.73
C GLN A 158 11.02 -5.62 -29.99
N ASP A 159 11.10 -6.90 -30.34
CA ASP A 159 11.80 -7.47 -31.50
C ASP A 159 11.01 -8.66 -32.11
N GLU A 160 11.53 -9.20 -33.21
CA GLU A 160 11.09 -10.49 -33.75
C GLU A 160 11.80 -11.64 -32.97
N PRO A 161 11.15 -12.80 -32.77
CA PRO A 161 11.71 -13.87 -31.96
C PRO A 161 12.85 -14.60 -32.68
N ASP A 162 14.04 -14.63 -32.07
CA ASP A 162 15.16 -15.47 -32.50
C ASP A 162 14.95 -16.93 -32.05
N THR A 163 15.55 -17.89 -32.75
CA THR A 163 15.46 -19.32 -32.40
C THR A 163 16.77 -20.07 -32.66
N LEU A 164 17.43 -20.47 -31.57
CA LEU A 164 18.65 -21.28 -31.59
C LEU A 164 18.31 -22.77 -31.53
N THR A 165 18.92 -23.57 -32.42
CA THR A 165 18.97 -25.03 -32.30
C THR A 165 20.19 -25.46 -31.49
N LEU A 166 19.99 -26.15 -30.37
CA LEU A 166 21.07 -26.50 -29.45
C LEU A 166 21.99 -27.62 -29.97
N ALA A 167 23.29 -27.47 -29.69
CA ALA A 167 24.29 -28.52 -29.89
C ALA A 167 24.40 -29.42 -28.64
N ALA A 168 25.01 -30.61 -28.79
CA ALA A 168 25.22 -31.54 -27.68
C ALA A 168 26.07 -30.97 -26.53
N ALA A 169 26.90 -29.97 -26.81
CA ALA A 169 27.70 -29.24 -25.82
C ALA A 169 26.90 -28.20 -24.99
N GLY A 170 25.58 -28.11 -25.20
CA GLY A 170 24.75 -27.03 -24.67
C GLY A 170 24.74 -25.81 -25.58
N GLY A 171 24.46 -24.63 -25.02
CA GLY A 171 24.39 -23.38 -25.76
C GLY A 171 24.28 -22.15 -24.88
N SER A 172 24.21 -20.99 -25.52
CA SER A 172 23.95 -19.70 -24.88
C SER A 172 22.97 -18.93 -25.77
N VAL A 173 21.93 -18.36 -25.19
CA VAL A 173 21.00 -17.43 -25.86
C VAL A 173 20.99 -16.12 -25.10
N ALA A 174 20.79 -15.00 -25.80
CA ALA A 174 20.84 -13.68 -25.20
C ALA A 174 19.76 -12.76 -25.80
N ALA A 175 19.40 -11.71 -25.05
CA ALA A 175 18.69 -10.58 -25.63
C ALA A 175 19.55 -9.89 -26.71
N PRO A 176 18.97 -9.23 -27.73
CA PRO A 176 19.76 -8.57 -28.78
C PRO A 176 20.68 -7.45 -28.30
N ASP A 177 20.40 -6.87 -27.12
CA ASP A 177 21.26 -5.88 -26.47
C ASP A 177 22.41 -6.50 -25.64
N GLY A 178 22.49 -7.83 -25.59
CA GLY A 178 23.46 -8.61 -24.83
C GLY A 178 23.30 -8.54 -23.31
N ARG A 179 22.31 -7.81 -22.77
CA ARG A 179 22.23 -7.53 -21.33
C ARG A 179 21.64 -8.65 -20.49
N ILE A 180 20.92 -9.58 -21.09
CA ILE A 180 20.45 -10.81 -20.46
C ILE A 180 20.98 -11.98 -21.27
N THR A 181 21.69 -12.90 -20.64
CA THR A 181 22.23 -14.13 -21.25
C THR A 181 21.79 -15.34 -20.43
N LEU A 182 21.18 -16.32 -21.09
CA LEU A 182 20.82 -17.62 -20.54
C LEU A 182 21.78 -18.68 -21.08
N GLN A 183 22.61 -19.25 -20.20
CA GLN A 183 23.50 -20.36 -20.53
C GLN A 183 22.82 -21.69 -20.21
N LEU A 184 22.78 -22.59 -21.19
CA LEU A 184 22.26 -23.95 -21.06
C LEU A 184 23.45 -24.92 -21.09
N PRO A 185 23.76 -25.66 -20.00
CA PRO A 185 24.90 -26.56 -19.97
C PRO A 185 24.70 -27.80 -20.83
N ALA A 186 25.80 -28.50 -21.15
CA ALA A 186 25.78 -29.75 -21.90
C ALA A 186 24.87 -30.79 -21.22
N GLY A 187 24.00 -31.44 -22.00
CA GLY A 187 23.04 -32.43 -21.51
C GLY A 187 21.79 -31.88 -20.81
N ALA A 188 21.67 -30.55 -20.60
CA ALA A 188 20.45 -29.95 -20.04
C ALA A 188 19.23 -30.17 -20.95
N LEU A 189 19.44 -30.13 -22.26
CA LEU A 189 18.44 -30.43 -23.29
C LEU A 189 19.08 -31.33 -24.35
N ALA A 190 18.26 -31.98 -25.18
CA ALA A 190 18.74 -32.81 -26.28
C ALA A 190 19.39 -31.95 -27.38
N ALA A 191 20.39 -32.52 -28.07
CA ALA A 191 20.92 -31.92 -29.29
C ALA A 191 19.80 -31.85 -30.35
N GLY A 192 19.62 -30.70 -30.98
CA GLY A 192 18.50 -30.43 -31.89
C GLY A 192 17.26 -29.81 -31.23
N THR A 193 17.20 -29.70 -29.90
CA THR A 193 16.10 -28.94 -29.24
C THR A 193 16.20 -27.45 -29.61
N ALA A 194 15.06 -26.88 -30.01
CA ALA A 194 14.93 -25.45 -30.27
C ALA A 194 14.70 -24.65 -28.97
N VAL A 195 15.36 -23.50 -28.90
CA VAL A 195 15.19 -22.46 -27.87
C VAL A 195 14.83 -21.17 -28.58
N THR A 196 13.64 -20.64 -28.30
CA THR A 196 13.16 -19.38 -28.87
C THR A 196 13.28 -18.27 -27.83
N THR A 197 13.79 -17.11 -28.22
CA THR A 197 13.98 -15.94 -27.35
C THR A 197 13.49 -14.65 -27.99
N GLN A 198 12.91 -13.76 -27.18
CA GLN A 198 12.35 -12.50 -27.64
C GLN A 198 12.54 -11.42 -26.56
N ALA A 199 12.96 -10.21 -26.92
CA ALA A 199 12.97 -9.07 -26.02
C ALA A 199 11.53 -8.57 -25.81
N VAL A 200 11.16 -8.38 -24.54
CA VAL A 200 9.83 -7.89 -24.15
C VAL A 200 9.94 -6.75 -23.14
N SER A 201 8.92 -5.91 -23.08
CA SER A 201 8.85 -4.86 -22.06
C SER A 201 8.77 -5.47 -20.65
N ASN A 202 9.50 -4.88 -19.72
CA ASN A 202 9.65 -5.42 -18.37
C ASN A 202 8.47 -4.97 -17.50
N THR A 203 7.51 -5.87 -17.29
CA THR A 203 6.29 -5.63 -16.50
C THR A 203 6.46 -5.94 -15.01
N ALA A 204 7.66 -6.33 -14.56
CA ALA A 204 7.90 -6.61 -13.14
C ALA A 204 7.74 -5.34 -12.29
N PRO A 205 7.13 -5.41 -11.09
CA PRO A 205 7.09 -4.27 -10.19
C PRO A 205 8.51 -3.84 -9.80
N ASP A 206 8.85 -2.57 -10.03
CA ASP A 206 10.21 -2.03 -9.89
C ASP A 206 11.25 -2.67 -10.86
N GLY A 207 10.79 -3.15 -12.03
CA GLY A 207 11.60 -3.64 -13.14
C GLY A 207 12.49 -2.57 -13.77
N VAL A 208 13.68 -2.96 -14.25
CA VAL A 208 14.70 -2.01 -14.75
C VAL A 208 15.35 -2.49 -16.05
N GLY A 209 15.09 -1.78 -17.15
CA GLY A 209 15.53 -2.17 -18.50
C GLY A 209 14.63 -3.25 -19.13
N PRO A 210 14.94 -3.71 -20.35
CA PRO A 210 14.14 -4.72 -21.05
C PRO A 210 14.20 -6.09 -20.36
N ALA A 211 13.32 -6.99 -20.79
CA ALA A 211 13.22 -8.36 -20.30
C ALA A 211 13.44 -9.37 -21.45
N LEU A 212 13.82 -10.60 -21.12
CA LEU A 212 14.04 -11.67 -22.09
C LEU A 212 13.00 -12.78 -21.90
N HIS A 213 12.05 -12.86 -22.81
CA HIS A 213 11.10 -13.97 -22.90
C HIS A 213 11.82 -15.18 -23.51
N VAL A 214 11.63 -16.37 -22.93
CA VAL A 214 12.28 -17.62 -23.32
C VAL A 214 11.22 -18.71 -23.48
N ARG A 215 11.30 -19.49 -24.57
CA ARG A 215 10.55 -20.74 -24.76
C ARG A 215 11.49 -21.89 -25.04
N LEU A 216 11.30 -22.99 -24.33
CA LEU A 216 12.00 -24.26 -24.52
C LEU A 216 10.97 -25.31 -24.93
N ALA A 217 11.23 -26.07 -26.00
CA ALA A 217 10.33 -27.14 -26.45
C ALA A 217 10.31 -28.38 -25.51
N THR A 218 11.09 -28.37 -24.43
CA THR A 218 11.16 -29.43 -23.43
C THR A 218 11.68 -28.85 -22.11
N ALA A 219 11.28 -29.40 -20.97
CA ALA A 219 11.86 -29.04 -19.68
C ALA A 219 13.34 -29.50 -19.58
N PRO A 220 14.28 -28.63 -19.17
CA PRO A 220 15.68 -28.99 -19.03
C PRO A 220 15.94 -29.87 -17.79
N SER A 221 16.86 -30.82 -17.93
CA SER A 221 17.25 -31.80 -16.90
C SER A 221 18.24 -31.26 -15.87
N ALA A 222 18.85 -30.10 -16.13
CA ALA A 222 19.91 -29.50 -15.33
C ALA A 222 19.65 -27.99 -15.14
N ALA A 223 20.27 -27.41 -14.11
CA ALA A 223 20.13 -26.00 -13.80
C ALA A 223 20.64 -25.11 -14.96
N LEU A 224 19.91 -24.03 -15.25
CA LEU A 224 20.32 -23.02 -16.23
C LEU A 224 21.01 -21.85 -15.53
N THR A 225 22.06 -21.29 -16.11
CA THR A 225 22.71 -20.09 -15.54
C THR A 225 22.21 -18.84 -16.24
N VAL A 226 21.66 -17.90 -15.47
CA VAL A 226 21.32 -16.55 -15.96
C VAL A 226 22.45 -15.60 -15.62
N ARG A 227 22.90 -14.80 -16.59
CA ARG A 227 23.71 -13.59 -16.37
C ARG A 227 22.94 -12.36 -16.82
N VAL A 228 23.03 -11.29 -16.03
CA VAL A 228 22.39 -10.01 -16.33
C VAL A 228 23.40 -8.88 -16.11
N ASN A 229 23.55 -8.01 -17.11
CA ASN A 229 24.45 -6.86 -17.06
C ASN A 229 23.71 -5.58 -16.63
N TRP A 230 24.47 -4.62 -16.09
CA TRP A 230 23.96 -3.28 -15.77
C TRP A 230 24.82 -2.15 -16.36
N ASP A 231 24.19 -1.02 -16.66
CA ASP A 231 24.86 0.15 -17.23
C ASP A 231 25.57 0.98 -16.15
N ALA A 232 26.58 1.77 -16.51
CA ALA A 232 27.35 2.59 -15.55
C ALA A 232 26.49 3.49 -14.64
N ALA A 233 25.36 4.00 -15.15
CA ALA A 233 24.40 4.79 -14.38
C ALA A 233 23.75 4.02 -13.21
N GLN A 234 23.79 2.68 -13.23
CA GLN A 234 23.22 1.80 -12.20
C GLN A 234 24.22 1.42 -11.10
N ASP A 235 25.51 1.77 -11.23
CA ASP A 235 26.56 1.42 -10.24
C ASP A 235 26.22 1.80 -8.79
N PRO A 236 25.58 2.96 -8.48
CA PRO A 236 25.17 3.31 -7.11
C PRO A 236 24.12 2.38 -6.48
N GLN A 237 23.44 1.58 -7.30
CA GLN A 237 22.36 0.66 -6.93
C GLN A 237 22.73 -0.83 -7.13
N ALA A 238 23.95 -1.15 -7.56
CA ALA A 238 24.37 -2.47 -8.00
C ALA A 238 24.00 -3.61 -7.03
N ASP A 239 24.34 -3.48 -5.74
CA ASP A 239 24.06 -4.51 -4.72
C ASP A 239 22.56 -4.67 -4.43
N GLY A 240 21.74 -3.71 -4.89
CA GLY A 240 20.29 -3.72 -4.82
C GLY A 240 19.58 -4.36 -6.02
N LEU A 241 20.25 -4.52 -7.16
CA LEU A 241 19.67 -5.15 -8.36
C LEU A 241 19.44 -6.65 -8.15
N ARG A 242 18.37 -7.19 -8.71
CA ARG A 242 17.96 -8.60 -8.60
C ARG A 242 17.52 -9.16 -9.95
N ILE A 243 17.55 -10.49 -10.06
CA ILE A 243 17.05 -11.25 -11.20
C ILE A 243 15.73 -11.89 -10.79
N GLY A 244 14.71 -11.78 -11.64
CA GLY A 244 13.41 -12.43 -11.45
C GLY A 244 12.97 -13.23 -12.68
N LEU A 245 12.01 -14.12 -12.48
CA LEU A 245 11.31 -14.88 -13.52
C LEU A 245 9.81 -14.62 -13.44
N GLN A 246 9.15 -14.39 -14.57
CA GLN A 246 7.69 -14.49 -14.68
C GLN A 246 7.32 -15.94 -14.98
N ARG A 247 6.39 -16.51 -14.19
CA ARG A 247 5.70 -17.77 -14.51
C ARG A 247 4.66 -17.51 -15.62
N PRO A 248 4.19 -18.55 -16.36
CA PRO A 248 3.16 -18.42 -17.39
C PRO A 248 1.81 -17.83 -16.92
N ASP A 249 1.52 -17.91 -15.62
CA ASP A 249 0.35 -17.30 -14.98
C ASP A 249 0.48 -15.78 -14.74
N GLY A 250 1.61 -15.18 -15.13
CA GLY A 250 1.93 -13.77 -14.97
C GLY A 250 2.58 -13.39 -13.64
N SER A 251 2.77 -14.35 -12.71
CA SER A 251 3.29 -14.11 -11.36
C SER A 251 4.83 -14.19 -11.27
N TRP A 252 5.40 -13.44 -10.31
CA TRP A 252 6.87 -13.26 -10.22
C TRP A 252 7.56 -14.11 -9.14
N LEU A 253 8.67 -14.74 -9.54
CA LEU A 253 9.65 -15.40 -8.68
C LEU A 253 10.97 -14.60 -8.63
N SER A 254 11.48 -14.31 -7.43
CA SER A 254 12.85 -13.81 -7.23
C SER A 254 13.84 -14.97 -7.28
N LEU A 255 14.93 -14.85 -8.04
CA LEU A 255 16.04 -15.80 -7.99
C LEU A 255 17.10 -15.38 -6.94
N PRO A 256 17.68 -16.33 -6.18
CA PRO A 256 18.91 -16.08 -5.43
C PRO A 256 20.07 -15.75 -6.38
N LEU A 257 20.83 -14.69 -6.07
CA LEU A 257 22.03 -14.36 -6.83
C LEU A 257 23.21 -15.22 -6.36
N SER A 258 23.86 -15.93 -7.27
CA SER A 258 25.10 -16.68 -7.01
C SER A 258 26.33 -15.78 -7.09
N SER A 259 26.30 -14.69 -7.86
CA SER A 259 27.35 -13.67 -7.86
C SER A 259 26.84 -12.25 -8.18
N VAL A 260 27.62 -11.27 -7.75
CA VAL A 260 27.50 -9.84 -8.09
C VAL A 260 28.93 -9.32 -8.26
N ASP A 261 29.31 -9.01 -9.50
CA ASP A 261 30.63 -8.47 -9.84
C ASP A 261 30.52 -7.03 -10.36
N ARG A 262 31.00 -6.08 -9.55
CA ARG A 262 31.05 -4.67 -9.88
C ARG A 262 32.15 -4.32 -10.91
N GLY A 263 33.13 -5.19 -11.13
CA GLY A 263 34.19 -5.00 -12.12
C GLY A 263 33.72 -5.23 -13.56
N THR A 264 32.93 -6.29 -13.79
CA THR A 264 32.31 -6.58 -15.09
C THR A 264 30.87 -6.05 -15.23
N ARG A 265 30.29 -5.50 -14.16
CA ARG A 265 28.87 -5.11 -14.04
C ARG A 265 27.91 -6.27 -14.34
N THR A 266 28.16 -7.44 -13.74
CA THR A 266 27.35 -8.65 -13.92
C THR A 266 26.70 -9.15 -12.63
N LEU A 267 25.43 -9.53 -12.74
CA LEU A 267 24.69 -10.36 -11.79
C LEU A 267 24.64 -11.78 -12.35
N GLN A 268 24.73 -12.78 -11.49
CA GLN A 268 24.52 -14.18 -11.87
C GLN A 268 23.50 -14.84 -10.94
N ALA A 269 22.65 -15.68 -11.50
CA ALA A 269 21.70 -16.54 -10.78
C ALA A 269 21.59 -17.89 -11.48
N GLU A 270 20.98 -18.86 -10.81
CA GLU A 270 20.68 -20.19 -11.38
C GLU A 270 19.17 -20.45 -11.33
N ILE A 271 18.65 -21.08 -12.38
CA ILE A 271 17.30 -21.63 -12.44
C ILE A 271 17.44 -23.15 -12.24
N PRO A 272 17.28 -23.69 -11.03
CA PRO A 272 17.34 -25.13 -10.80
C PRO A 272 16.23 -25.86 -11.56
N ALA A 273 16.50 -27.10 -12.01
CA ALA A 273 15.55 -27.92 -12.77
C ALA A 273 14.25 -28.19 -12.00
N GLU A 274 14.28 -28.11 -10.67
CA GLU A 274 13.15 -28.18 -9.74
C GLU A 274 12.06 -27.12 -10.02
N LEU A 275 12.41 -25.98 -10.63
CA LEU A 275 11.45 -24.93 -11.00
C LEU A 275 10.72 -25.21 -12.32
N MET A 276 11.23 -26.11 -13.17
CA MET A 276 10.70 -26.28 -14.53
C MET A 276 9.22 -26.69 -14.60
N PRO A 277 8.64 -27.47 -13.66
CA PRO A 277 7.20 -27.68 -13.59
C PRO A 277 6.40 -26.37 -13.40
N LEU A 278 6.90 -25.43 -12.57
CA LEU A 278 6.27 -24.12 -12.32
C LEU A 278 6.44 -23.13 -13.48
N LEU A 279 7.35 -23.43 -14.42
CA LEU A 279 7.58 -22.68 -15.66
C LEU A 279 6.98 -23.40 -16.88
N SER A 280 6.25 -24.51 -16.69
CA SER A 280 5.69 -25.32 -17.78
C SER A 280 4.26 -24.91 -18.13
N VAL A 281 3.94 -24.97 -19.42
CA VAL A 281 2.60 -24.72 -19.96
C VAL A 281 2.08 -26.02 -20.57
N ALA A 282 0.88 -26.44 -20.17
CA ALA A 282 0.19 -27.53 -20.85
C ALA A 282 -0.14 -27.08 -22.29
N PRO A 283 0.27 -27.84 -23.34
CA PRO A 283 0.02 -27.44 -24.72
C PRO A 283 -1.48 -27.28 -24.97
N ALA A 284 -1.88 -26.15 -25.54
CA ALA A 284 -3.29 -25.85 -25.77
C ALA A 284 -3.91 -26.86 -26.74
N ALA A 285 -4.83 -27.69 -26.23
CA ALA A 285 -5.44 -28.77 -26.99
C ALA A 285 -6.13 -28.25 -28.27
N ALA A 286 -5.51 -28.51 -29.41
CA ALA A 286 -5.99 -28.06 -30.71
C ALA A 286 -7.35 -28.71 -31.04
N ARG A 287 -8.42 -27.90 -31.07
CA ARG A 287 -9.79 -28.37 -31.34
C ARG A 287 -9.90 -28.97 -32.74
N GLY A 288 -9.78 -30.30 -32.84
CA GLY A 288 -9.92 -31.05 -34.10
C GLY A 288 -8.88 -32.14 -34.34
N ALA A 289 -7.81 -32.23 -33.53
CA ALA A 289 -6.84 -33.32 -33.64
C ALA A 289 -7.41 -34.64 -33.09
N THR A 290 -7.35 -35.71 -33.89
CA THR A 290 -7.61 -37.08 -33.42
C THR A 290 -6.46 -37.58 -32.53
N PRO A 291 -6.73 -38.43 -31.52
CA PRO A 291 -5.71 -38.86 -30.55
C PRO A 291 -4.72 -39.88 -31.15
N ALA A 292 -3.73 -39.38 -31.88
CA ALA A 292 -2.56 -40.13 -32.31
C ALA A 292 -1.38 -39.80 -31.38
N ALA A 293 -1.09 -40.70 -30.43
CA ALA A 293 0.10 -40.73 -29.57
C ALA A 293 0.67 -39.33 -29.19
N ASP A 294 -0.11 -38.56 -28.44
CA ASP A 294 0.31 -37.24 -27.96
C ASP A 294 1.46 -37.39 -26.94
N THR A 295 2.70 -37.31 -27.44
CA THR A 295 3.90 -37.08 -26.64
C THR A 295 3.86 -35.62 -26.18
N GLY A 296 2.98 -35.34 -25.21
CA GLY A 296 2.60 -33.99 -24.78
C GLY A 296 3.82 -33.10 -24.57
N LEU A 297 4.01 -32.16 -25.49
CA LEU A 297 5.20 -31.32 -25.54
C LEU A 297 5.19 -30.37 -24.34
N VAL A 298 6.02 -30.66 -23.34
CA VAL A 298 6.18 -29.81 -22.15
C VAL A 298 6.95 -28.56 -22.55
N ILE A 299 6.21 -27.56 -23.03
CA ILE A 299 6.75 -26.24 -23.32
C ILE A 299 7.06 -25.57 -21.98
N VAL A 300 8.31 -25.18 -21.78
CA VAL A 300 8.70 -24.31 -20.67
C VAL A 300 8.77 -22.88 -21.22
N ASP A 301 8.00 -21.98 -20.61
CA ASP A 301 7.77 -20.60 -21.06
C ASP A 301 7.93 -19.67 -19.85
N PHE A 302 8.83 -18.69 -19.94
CA PHE A 302 9.09 -17.74 -18.85
C PHE A 302 9.75 -16.46 -19.34
N THR A 303 9.65 -15.38 -18.56
CA THR A 303 10.32 -14.11 -18.84
C THR A 303 11.34 -13.76 -17.77
N ILE A 304 12.61 -13.60 -18.16
CA ILE A 304 13.72 -13.18 -17.29
C ILE A 304 13.74 -11.65 -17.18
N VAL A 305 13.81 -11.11 -15.96
CA VAL A 305 13.87 -9.67 -15.69
C VAL A 305 15.04 -9.28 -14.79
N LYS A 306 15.50 -8.04 -14.98
CA LYS A 306 16.21 -7.25 -13.95
C LYS A 306 15.19 -6.38 -13.21
N TYR A 307 15.26 -6.33 -11.88
CA TYR A 307 14.43 -5.44 -11.06
C TYR A 307 15.22 -4.93 -9.84
N LEU A 308 14.72 -3.88 -9.18
CA LEU A 308 15.34 -3.33 -7.97
C LEU A 308 14.75 -3.99 -6.71
N GLY A 309 15.58 -4.72 -5.96
CA GLY A 309 15.18 -5.48 -4.77
C GLY A 309 14.98 -4.66 -3.50
N PHE A 310 15.29 -3.36 -3.51
CA PHE A 310 15.13 -2.45 -2.38
C PHE A 310 14.58 -1.10 -2.83
N LYS A 311 13.74 -0.47 -2.01
CA LYS A 311 13.24 0.89 -2.27
C LYS A 311 12.86 1.61 -0.99
N LEU A 312 12.75 2.93 -1.07
CA LEU A 312 11.97 3.70 -0.09
C LEU A 312 10.48 3.62 -0.45
N LYS A 313 9.62 3.63 0.57
CA LYS A 313 8.17 3.73 0.46
C LYS A 313 7.71 5.01 1.16
N PRO A 314 6.97 5.90 0.46
CA PRO A 314 6.82 5.96 -1.00
C PRO A 314 8.16 6.13 -1.73
N ALA A 315 8.20 5.77 -3.02
CA ALA A 315 9.38 5.93 -3.88
C ALA A 315 9.35 7.25 -4.68
N VAL A 316 8.13 7.76 -4.93
CA VAL A 316 7.86 9.12 -5.42
C VAL A 316 6.74 9.68 -4.56
N ALA A 317 6.87 10.93 -4.12
CA ALA A 317 5.87 11.62 -3.31
C ALA A 317 5.74 13.09 -3.72
N ARG A 318 4.62 13.70 -3.35
CA ARG A 318 4.42 15.15 -3.39
C ARG A 318 4.04 15.59 -1.99
N VAL A 319 4.73 16.60 -1.45
CA VAL A 319 4.62 17.03 -0.05
C VAL A 319 4.53 18.54 -0.02
N ALA A 320 3.53 19.10 0.64
CA ALA A 320 3.42 20.55 0.74
C ALA A 320 4.50 21.13 1.66
N VAL A 321 4.93 22.37 1.41
CA VAL A 321 5.87 23.11 2.26
C VAL A 321 5.47 23.03 3.75
N GLY A 322 6.44 22.72 4.62
CA GLY A 322 6.24 22.54 6.06
C GLY A 322 5.52 21.25 6.50
N GLU A 323 5.00 20.41 5.59
CA GLU A 323 4.47 19.08 5.92
C GLU A 323 5.60 18.05 6.15
N GLY A 324 5.27 16.90 6.74
CA GLY A 324 6.23 15.82 6.99
C GLY A 324 5.79 14.49 6.40
N LEU A 325 6.74 13.73 5.86
CA LEU A 325 6.52 12.43 5.22
C LEU A 325 7.34 11.33 5.90
N THR A 326 6.70 10.24 6.32
CA THR A 326 7.42 9.04 6.77
C THR A 326 7.86 8.21 5.57
N LEU A 327 9.16 7.95 5.47
CA LEU A 327 9.81 7.12 4.46
C LEU A 327 10.24 5.78 5.09
N VAL A 328 9.74 4.68 4.55
CA VAL A 328 10.08 3.32 5.02
C VAL A 328 11.00 2.61 4.02
N PRO A 329 12.25 2.26 4.39
CA PRO A 329 13.13 1.46 3.54
C PRO A 329 12.69 0.00 3.58
N VAL A 330 12.44 -0.60 2.43
CA VAL A 330 12.02 -2.01 2.31
C VAL A 330 12.93 -2.80 1.37
N ALA A 331 13.09 -4.09 1.68
CA ALA A 331 13.67 -5.10 0.79
C ALA A 331 12.56 -6.03 0.32
N ARG A 332 12.32 -6.16 -0.99
CA ARG A 332 11.48 -7.24 -1.52
C ARG A 332 12.31 -8.51 -1.56
N VAL A 333 11.89 -9.50 -0.77
CA VAL A 333 12.52 -10.83 -0.73
C VAL A 333 11.45 -11.92 -0.78
N ARG A 334 11.77 -13.05 -1.40
CA ARG A 334 11.05 -14.29 -1.11
C ARG A 334 11.57 -14.81 0.24
N GLY A 335 10.71 -15.02 1.21
CA GLY A 335 11.17 -15.39 2.54
C GLY A 335 10.08 -15.65 3.57
N TYR A 336 10.48 -16.43 4.56
CA TYR A 336 9.75 -16.86 5.74
C TYR A 336 9.00 -15.74 6.46
N ASP A 337 7.67 -15.82 6.57
CA ASP A 337 6.87 -14.95 7.41
C ASP A 337 7.24 -15.11 8.90
N ALA A 338 7.10 -14.01 9.64
CA ALA A 338 7.32 -13.87 11.06
C ALA A 338 6.15 -13.16 11.77
N GLY A 339 5.03 -12.89 11.08
CA GLY A 339 3.82 -12.30 11.64
C GLY A 339 3.00 -13.27 12.49
N ILE A 340 3.19 -14.57 12.34
CA ILE A 340 2.56 -15.62 13.19
C ILE A 340 3.24 -15.67 14.58
N GLY A 341 3.01 -14.64 15.38
CA GLY A 341 3.43 -14.59 16.78
C GLY A 341 2.51 -15.42 17.69
N LEU A 342 2.86 -16.67 17.98
CA LEU A 342 2.18 -17.53 18.96
C LEU A 342 3.16 -18.33 19.85
N CYS A 343 4.06 -17.63 20.54
CA CYS A 343 4.83 -18.19 21.67
C CYS A 343 5.20 -17.14 22.74
N GLU A 344 4.25 -16.26 23.09
CA GLU A 344 4.28 -15.58 24.38
C GLU A 344 3.47 -16.39 25.41
N THR A 345 4.08 -16.62 26.58
CA THR A 345 3.54 -17.38 27.73
C THR A 345 3.15 -18.85 27.45
N LEU A 346 4.11 -19.75 27.64
CA LEU A 346 3.88 -21.16 27.95
C LEU A 346 4.64 -21.54 29.24
N ASP A 347 4.10 -22.49 29.99
CA ASP A 347 4.67 -22.95 31.27
C ASP A 347 6.12 -23.48 31.13
N PRO A 348 6.93 -23.47 32.22
CA PRO A 348 8.34 -23.86 32.22
C PRO A 348 8.56 -25.40 32.15
N GLY A 349 7.81 -26.07 31.26
CA GLY A 349 7.88 -27.51 30.98
C GLY A 349 7.58 -27.88 29.53
N ILE A 350 7.62 -26.93 28.59
CA ILE A 350 7.32 -27.15 27.17
C ILE A 350 8.50 -26.69 26.29
N GLU A 351 9.34 -27.63 25.84
CA GLU A 351 10.51 -27.35 24.97
C GLU A 351 10.21 -27.36 23.46
N ALA A 352 8.93 -27.47 23.05
CA ALA A 352 8.54 -27.70 21.66
C ALA A 352 7.63 -26.61 21.07
N CYS A 353 8.08 -25.35 21.07
CA CYS A 353 7.49 -24.31 20.21
C CYS A 353 8.04 -24.48 18.77
N VAL A 354 7.23 -25.02 17.86
CA VAL A 354 7.65 -25.25 16.46
C VAL A 354 7.30 -24.03 15.62
N ILE A 355 8.29 -23.14 15.43
CA ILE A 355 8.16 -22.00 14.50
C ILE A 355 8.02 -22.55 13.08
N GLN A 356 6.90 -22.27 12.43
CA GLN A 356 6.59 -22.75 11.08
C GLN A 356 6.37 -21.57 10.13
N PRO A 357 7.38 -21.22 9.32
CA PRO A 357 7.35 -19.98 8.55
C PRO A 357 6.73 -20.15 7.16
N ILE A 358 5.89 -19.19 6.74
CA ILE A 358 5.29 -19.19 5.40
C ILE A 358 6.27 -18.63 4.37
N LEU A 359 6.49 -19.32 3.24
CA LEU A 359 7.33 -18.79 2.15
C LEU A 359 6.51 -17.91 1.18
N GLU A 360 6.62 -16.60 1.35
CA GLU A 360 5.95 -15.59 0.51
C GLU A 360 6.93 -14.55 -0.07
N THR A 361 6.49 -13.79 -1.08
CA THR A 361 7.22 -12.60 -1.58
C THR A 361 6.78 -11.37 -0.83
N ARG A 362 7.58 -10.91 0.14
CA ARG A 362 7.23 -9.82 1.06
C ARG A 362 8.25 -8.69 1.06
N GLU A 363 7.78 -7.49 1.42
CA GLU A 363 8.61 -6.29 1.54
C GLU A 363 9.00 -6.08 3.02
N ILE A 364 10.16 -6.60 3.41
CA ILE A 364 10.66 -6.52 4.80
C ILE A 364 11.27 -5.13 5.04
N PRO A 365 10.87 -4.40 6.10
CA PRO A 365 11.48 -3.12 6.43
C PRO A 365 12.95 -3.28 6.90
N LEU A 366 13.81 -2.36 6.49
CA LEU A 366 15.16 -2.22 7.02
C LEU A 366 15.07 -1.45 8.34
N LEU A 367 15.53 -2.08 9.43
CA LEU A 367 15.73 -1.40 10.71
C LEU A 367 16.69 -0.21 10.56
N ASN A 368 16.47 0.88 11.30
CA ASN A 368 17.43 1.99 11.37
C ASN A 368 18.78 1.51 11.94
N THR A 369 18.76 0.64 12.96
CA THR A 369 19.95 0.03 13.56
C THR A 369 20.02 -1.47 13.26
N LYS A 370 21.19 -1.95 12.81
CA LYS A 370 21.50 -3.39 12.69
C LYS A 370 23.00 -3.62 12.85
N ALA A 371 23.38 -4.57 13.72
CA ALA A 371 24.78 -4.93 13.90
C ALA A 371 25.44 -5.34 12.57
N GLY A 372 26.65 -4.83 12.31
CA GLY A 372 27.38 -5.03 11.05
C GLY A 372 26.94 -4.13 9.89
N PHE A 373 26.09 -3.12 10.13
CA PHE A 373 25.69 -2.13 9.13
C PHE A 373 25.77 -0.70 9.67
N ASP A 374 26.47 0.19 8.95
CA ASP A 374 26.26 1.64 9.07
C ASP A 374 25.01 2.02 8.24
N ARG A 375 24.24 2.99 8.73
CA ARG A 375 22.93 3.41 8.19
C ARG A 375 22.71 4.89 8.43
N ARG A 376 22.67 5.66 7.35
CA ARG A 376 22.64 7.13 7.35
C ARG A 376 21.61 7.65 6.37
N TRP A 377 20.95 8.74 6.74
CA TRP A 377 19.91 9.37 5.96
C TRP A 377 20.38 10.72 5.42
N TYR A 378 20.06 11.00 4.16
CA TYR A 378 20.50 12.19 3.42
C TYR A 378 19.31 12.88 2.75
N VAL A 379 19.40 14.19 2.59
CA VAL A 379 18.67 14.93 1.54
C VAL A 379 19.72 15.43 0.55
N PHE A 380 19.59 15.01 -0.70
CA PHE A 380 20.64 15.05 -1.71
C PHE A 380 21.96 14.44 -1.20
N ALA A 381 22.92 15.28 -0.80
CA ALA A 381 24.23 14.89 -0.25
C ALA A 381 24.44 15.32 1.21
N SER A 382 23.49 16.05 1.82
CA SER A 382 23.55 16.53 3.20
C SER A 382 23.04 15.45 4.17
N GLU A 383 23.90 14.95 5.07
CA GLU A 383 23.48 14.00 6.10
C GLU A 383 22.51 14.67 7.08
N GLY A 384 21.30 14.13 7.21
CA GLY A 384 20.20 14.78 7.94
C GLY A 384 19.46 15.91 7.20
N GLY A 385 19.92 16.31 6.02
CA GLY A 385 19.34 17.43 5.24
C GLY A 385 19.61 18.81 5.85
N ASP A 386 18.86 19.82 5.38
CA ASP A 386 19.04 21.22 5.77
C ASP A 386 17.73 22.04 5.68
N ALA A 387 17.77 23.33 6.00
CA ALA A 387 16.58 24.18 6.00
C ALA A 387 16.08 24.57 4.59
N THR A 388 16.91 24.40 3.55
CA THR A 388 16.59 24.77 2.16
C THR A 388 15.85 23.64 1.46
N TYR A 389 16.36 22.41 1.56
CA TYR A 389 15.79 21.24 0.88
C TYR A 389 14.98 20.33 1.81
N GLY A 390 14.83 20.72 3.08
CA GLY A 390 14.18 19.93 4.11
C GLY A 390 15.14 19.00 4.85
N THR A 391 14.72 18.57 6.04
CA THR A 391 15.51 17.71 6.93
C THR A 391 14.97 16.28 6.97
N ILE A 392 15.79 15.33 7.39
CA ILE A 392 15.41 13.93 7.53
C ILE A 392 16.03 13.30 8.78
N ALA A 393 15.20 12.64 9.59
CA ALA A 393 15.65 12.01 10.83
C ALA A 393 15.06 10.59 11.00
N PRO A 394 15.84 9.60 11.47
CA PRO A 394 15.33 8.28 11.81
C PRO A 394 14.13 8.34 12.77
N GLN A 395 13.05 7.62 12.45
CA GLN A 395 11.84 7.52 13.26
C GLN A 395 11.74 6.11 13.83
N GLY A 396 11.92 5.98 15.15
CA GLY A 396 11.82 4.68 15.83
C GLY A 396 12.78 3.61 15.27
N SER A 397 12.34 2.35 15.28
CA SER A 397 13.14 1.22 14.82
C SER A 397 13.24 1.08 13.29
N VAL A 398 12.34 1.71 12.53
CA VAL A 398 12.18 1.53 11.07
C VAL A 398 11.80 2.86 10.42
N GLY A 399 12.56 3.27 9.40
CA GLY A 399 12.22 4.43 8.58
C GLY A 399 12.65 5.77 9.16
N ALA A 400 12.39 6.83 8.41
CA ALA A 400 12.72 8.20 8.77
C ALA A 400 11.56 9.14 8.47
N ARG A 401 11.44 10.23 9.22
CA ARG A 401 10.56 11.34 8.86
C ARG A 401 11.38 12.36 8.07
N TYR A 402 11.03 12.55 6.80
CA TYR A 402 11.39 13.75 6.05
C TYR A 402 10.46 14.89 6.47
N GLN A 403 10.99 16.11 6.52
CA GLN A 403 10.29 17.33 6.89
C GLN A 403 10.56 18.38 5.82
N ALA A 404 9.50 18.79 5.10
CA ALA A 404 9.62 19.75 4.00
C ALA A 404 10.09 21.12 4.48
N PRO A 405 10.83 21.87 3.64
CA PRO A 405 11.24 23.25 3.91
C PRO A 405 10.03 24.20 4.01
N ALA A 406 10.27 25.41 4.49
CA ALA A 406 9.21 26.41 4.72
C ALA A 406 8.61 26.99 3.42
N GLU A 407 9.42 26.99 2.36
CA GLU A 407 9.20 27.54 1.01
C GLU A 407 9.62 26.47 -0.03
N VAL A 408 9.14 26.56 -1.28
CA VAL A 408 9.51 25.59 -2.34
C VAL A 408 10.96 25.83 -2.80
N PRO A 409 11.85 24.82 -2.78
CA PRO A 409 13.22 24.95 -3.23
C PRO A 409 13.36 24.95 -4.77
N ASP A 410 14.54 25.35 -5.26
CA ASP A 410 14.99 25.10 -6.63
C ASP A 410 16.18 24.11 -6.60
N PRO A 411 16.06 22.89 -7.18
CA PRO A 411 14.87 22.35 -7.84
C PRO A 411 13.77 21.95 -6.84
N ASP A 412 12.52 21.94 -7.31
CA ASP A 412 11.33 21.58 -6.52
C ASP A 412 11.35 20.14 -5.97
N THR A 413 12.11 19.26 -6.61
CA THR A 413 12.10 17.82 -6.38
C THR A 413 13.39 17.38 -5.71
N VAL A 414 13.28 17.03 -4.42
CA VAL A 414 14.40 16.63 -3.57
C VAL A 414 14.57 15.11 -3.52
N LEU A 415 15.81 14.66 -3.34
CA LEU A 415 16.14 13.24 -3.19
C LEU A 415 16.41 12.92 -1.72
N ALA A 416 15.42 12.38 -1.01
CA ALA A 416 15.60 11.82 0.33
C ALA A 416 16.09 10.37 0.24
N ALA A 417 17.23 10.03 0.85
CA ALA A 417 17.89 8.75 0.65
C ALA A 417 18.36 8.08 1.96
N LEU A 418 18.28 6.74 2.00
CA LEU A 418 19.00 5.90 2.94
C LEU A 418 20.24 5.33 2.24
N HIS A 419 21.41 5.56 2.84
CA HIS A 419 22.64 4.85 2.51
C HIS A 419 22.94 3.81 3.61
N SER A 420 23.19 2.56 3.23
CA SER A 420 23.59 1.51 4.16
C SER A 420 24.84 0.78 3.68
N VAL A 421 25.84 0.70 4.56
CA VAL A 421 27.14 0.06 4.32
C VAL A 421 27.26 -1.17 5.21
N ASN A 422 27.55 -2.35 4.65
CA ASN A 422 27.91 -3.51 5.45
C ASN A 422 29.38 -3.40 5.90
N THR A 423 29.62 -3.28 7.21
CA THR A 423 30.96 -2.93 7.74
C THR A 423 31.99 -4.03 7.61
N ALA A 424 31.58 -5.28 7.35
CA ALA A 424 32.48 -6.43 7.18
C ALA A 424 32.89 -6.67 5.70
N THR A 425 32.08 -6.22 4.73
CA THR A 425 32.30 -6.49 3.30
C THR A 425 32.45 -5.24 2.44
N GLY A 426 32.20 -4.04 2.98
CA GLY A 426 32.20 -2.78 2.24
C GLY A 426 31.06 -2.64 1.21
N ARG A 427 30.15 -3.62 1.13
CA ARG A 427 28.98 -3.59 0.24
C ARG A 427 28.01 -2.47 0.62
N THR A 428 27.42 -1.82 -0.38
CA THR A 428 26.63 -0.60 -0.22
C THR A 428 25.29 -0.68 -0.93
N VAL A 429 24.22 -0.32 -0.24
CA VAL A 429 22.88 -0.13 -0.81
C VAL A 429 22.49 1.32 -0.57
N THR A 430 22.22 2.05 -1.64
CA THR A 430 21.63 3.39 -1.61
C THR A 430 20.26 3.34 -2.23
N ILE A 431 19.23 3.77 -1.50
CA ILE A 431 17.85 3.86 -1.98
C ILE A 431 17.31 5.26 -1.71
N ALA A 432 16.64 5.83 -2.71
CA ALA A 432 16.12 7.19 -2.69
C ALA A 432 14.62 7.23 -2.93
N SER A 433 13.97 8.28 -2.44
CA SER A 433 12.62 8.71 -2.77
C SER A 433 12.71 10.08 -3.42
N ALA A 434 12.05 10.28 -4.55
CA ALA A 434 11.90 11.59 -5.16
C ALA A 434 10.68 12.30 -4.54
N ILE A 435 10.90 13.44 -3.89
CA ILE A 435 9.85 14.20 -3.20
C ILE A 435 9.74 15.57 -3.88
N THR A 436 8.68 15.79 -4.65
CA THR A 436 8.36 17.12 -5.16
C THR A 436 7.70 17.94 -4.05
N ILE A 437 8.32 19.06 -3.70
CA ILE A 437 7.81 20.01 -2.72
C ILE A 437 6.88 20.98 -3.45
N VAL A 438 5.71 21.23 -2.88
CA VAL A 438 4.67 22.09 -3.49
C VAL A 438 4.19 23.16 -2.51
N ASP A 439 3.72 24.30 -3.03
CA ASP A 439 3.04 25.30 -2.22
C ASP A 439 1.71 24.78 -1.68
N ASP A 440 1.39 25.09 -0.42
CA ASP A 440 0.08 24.78 0.15
C ASP A 440 -0.94 25.88 -0.20
N VAL A 441 -1.44 25.84 -1.43
CA VAL A 441 -2.35 26.85 -1.99
C VAL A 441 -3.62 26.24 -2.57
N TRP A 442 -4.74 26.93 -2.40
CA TRP A 442 -5.95 26.71 -3.20
C TRP A 442 -6.04 27.80 -4.27
N VAL A 443 -6.15 27.42 -5.54
CA VAL A 443 -6.29 28.35 -6.67
C VAL A 443 -7.64 28.16 -7.32
N GLY A 444 -8.37 29.25 -7.60
CA GLY A 444 -9.60 29.16 -8.36
C GLY A 444 -10.47 30.40 -8.33
N SER A 445 -11.73 30.23 -8.75
CA SER A 445 -12.65 31.32 -9.03
C SER A 445 -13.87 31.33 -8.12
N LEU A 446 -14.36 32.53 -7.85
CA LEU A 446 -15.68 32.81 -7.31
C LEU A 446 -16.52 33.56 -8.33
N GLY A 447 -17.84 33.38 -8.25
CA GLY A 447 -18.82 34.13 -9.02
C GLY A 447 -20.05 34.48 -8.19
N ALA A 448 -20.70 35.58 -8.55
CA ALA A 448 -21.98 36.01 -8.00
C ALA A 448 -22.83 36.68 -9.10
N VAL A 449 -24.14 36.40 -9.13
CA VAL A 449 -25.11 36.98 -10.06
C VAL A 449 -26.39 37.31 -9.30
N ASP A 450 -26.72 38.60 -9.21
CA ASP A 450 -27.95 39.10 -8.57
C ASP A 450 -28.90 39.70 -9.63
N GLY A 451 -30.07 39.10 -9.78
CA GLY A 451 -31.10 39.51 -10.75
C GLY A 451 -31.46 38.44 -11.80
N PRO A 452 -32.12 38.83 -12.91
CA PRO A 452 -32.53 40.19 -13.23
C PRO A 452 -33.55 40.76 -12.24
N SER A 453 -33.41 42.03 -11.92
CA SER A 453 -34.40 42.81 -11.20
C SER A 453 -35.67 43.02 -12.04
N SER A 454 -36.73 43.58 -11.46
CA SER A 454 -37.94 43.96 -12.21
C SER A 454 -37.74 45.10 -13.23
N ALA A 455 -36.50 45.59 -13.39
CA ALA A 455 -36.10 46.58 -14.39
C ALA A 455 -35.14 46.01 -15.45
N GLY A 456 -34.86 44.70 -15.46
CA GLY A 456 -33.90 44.05 -16.36
C GLY A 456 -32.46 44.05 -15.83
N THR A 457 -32.09 45.01 -14.97
CA THR A 457 -30.77 45.12 -14.36
C THR A 457 -30.36 43.84 -13.62
N THR A 458 -29.19 43.29 -13.96
CA THR A 458 -28.50 42.17 -13.28
C THR A 458 -27.10 42.62 -12.89
N ILE A 459 -26.72 42.41 -11.64
CA ILE A 459 -25.37 42.69 -11.12
C ILE A 459 -24.58 41.39 -11.12
N HIS A 460 -23.31 41.45 -11.55
CA HIS A 460 -22.41 40.32 -11.58
C HIS A 460 -21.11 40.67 -10.84
N ALA A 461 -20.48 39.68 -10.22
CA ALA A 461 -19.12 39.79 -9.73
C ALA A 461 -18.37 38.47 -9.94
N ASP A 462 -17.07 38.57 -10.20
CA ASP A 462 -16.14 37.43 -10.22
C ASP A 462 -14.88 37.77 -9.41
N ALA A 463 -14.17 36.73 -8.96
CA ALA A 463 -12.86 36.89 -8.35
C ALA A 463 -11.97 35.68 -8.65
N LEU A 464 -10.75 35.92 -9.12
CA LEU A 464 -9.71 34.90 -9.22
C LEU A 464 -8.80 35.01 -8.00
N VAL A 465 -8.78 33.99 -7.14
CA VAL A 465 -8.14 34.04 -5.82
C VAL A 465 -7.19 32.86 -5.63
N VAL A 466 -5.98 33.19 -5.17
CA VAL A 466 -5.01 32.24 -4.60
C VAL A 466 -5.11 32.34 -3.09
N TRP A 467 -5.47 31.24 -2.43
CA TRP A 467 -5.52 31.14 -0.97
C TRP A 467 -4.20 30.56 -0.45
N GLN A 468 -3.38 31.40 0.17
CA GLN A 468 -2.07 31.04 0.73
C GLN A 468 -2.20 30.63 2.20
N ARG A 469 -1.55 29.52 2.60
CA ARG A 469 -1.64 28.97 3.96
C ARG A 469 -0.94 29.86 5.01
N ASP A 470 -1.72 30.37 5.96
CA ASP A 470 -1.31 31.23 7.07
C ASP A 470 -1.10 30.40 8.34
N ARG A 471 0.05 29.72 8.40
CA ARG A 471 0.46 28.86 9.53
C ARG A 471 0.50 29.59 10.88
N ALA A 472 0.56 30.92 10.89
CA ALA A 472 0.56 31.72 12.14
C ALA A 472 -0.84 31.87 12.74
N SER A 473 -1.89 31.62 11.96
CA SER A 473 -3.30 31.62 12.40
C SER A 473 -3.88 30.22 12.63
N GLU A 474 -3.10 29.15 12.43
CA GLU A 474 -3.58 27.77 12.56
C GLU A 474 -3.82 27.34 14.01
N SER A 475 -4.74 26.39 14.20
CA SER A 475 -5.03 25.75 15.48
C SER A 475 -5.15 24.24 15.27
N ASP A 476 -5.13 23.46 16.35
CA ASP A 476 -5.11 22.00 16.26
C ASP A 476 -6.26 21.44 15.39
N GLY A 477 -5.92 20.65 14.37
CA GLY A 477 -6.84 20.12 13.36
C GLY A 477 -7.38 21.12 12.30
N LYS A 478 -6.98 22.39 12.31
CA LYS A 478 -7.54 23.45 11.44
C LYS A 478 -6.46 24.23 10.68
N ARG A 479 -6.45 24.09 9.36
CA ARG A 479 -5.60 24.85 8.44
C ARG A 479 -6.29 26.14 7.99
N VAL A 480 -5.55 27.24 7.95
CA VAL A 480 -6.09 28.59 7.70
C VAL A 480 -5.39 29.19 6.49
N TYR A 481 -6.15 29.79 5.58
CA TYR A 481 -5.64 30.37 4.34
C TYR A 481 -6.15 31.81 4.14
N ARG A 482 -5.28 32.65 3.55
CA ARG A 482 -5.52 34.07 3.25
C ARG A 482 -5.59 34.30 1.75
N PRO A 483 -6.47 35.20 1.29
CA PRO A 483 -6.63 35.48 -0.14
C PRO A 483 -5.47 36.31 -0.69
N VAL A 484 -5.16 36.08 -1.96
CA VAL A 484 -4.43 37.01 -2.83
C VAL A 484 -5.13 37.02 -4.18
N GLY A 485 -5.54 38.20 -4.65
CA GLY A 485 -6.30 38.37 -5.88
C GLY A 485 -7.18 39.62 -5.85
N ASP A 486 -7.94 39.80 -6.92
CA ASP A 486 -8.85 40.93 -7.13
C ASP A 486 -10.29 40.42 -7.32
N VAL A 487 -11.26 41.27 -6.97
CA VAL A 487 -12.68 41.08 -7.26
C VAL A 487 -13.10 42.08 -8.33
N HIS A 488 -13.70 41.60 -9.41
CA HIS A 488 -14.29 42.39 -10.48
C HIS A 488 -15.81 42.41 -10.34
N ALA A 489 -16.45 43.53 -10.68
CA ALA A 489 -17.89 43.70 -10.65
C ALA A 489 -18.38 44.50 -11.87
N TRP A 490 -19.45 44.01 -12.51
CA TRP A 490 -20.09 44.65 -13.66
C TRP A 490 -21.61 44.51 -13.59
N VAL A 491 -22.30 45.27 -14.45
CA VAL A 491 -23.76 45.30 -14.50
C VAL A 491 -24.22 45.13 -15.94
N THR A 492 -25.21 44.28 -16.17
CA THR A 492 -25.91 44.14 -17.45
C THR A 492 -27.35 44.60 -17.28
N ASP A 493 -27.88 45.37 -18.22
CA ASP A 493 -29.23 45.92 -18.17
C ASP A 493 -29.84 45.88 -19.58
N ASP A 494 -31.16 45.67 -19.66
CA ASP A 494 -31.86 45.48 -20.95
C ASP A 494 -32.02 46.79 -21.74
N ASP A 495 -32.11 47.95 -21.05
CA ASP A 495 -32.38 49.27 -21.64
C ASP A 495 -31.17 50.23 -21.55
N CYS A 496 -30.25 50.00 -20.60
CA CYS A 496 -29.16 50.92 -20.26
C CYS A 496 -27.76 50.30 -20.47
N GLN A 497 -26.77 51.15 -20.78
CA GLN A 497 -25.35 50.79 -20.65
C GLN A 497 -24.85 51.26 -19.29
N VAL A 498 -24.42 50.33 -18.44
CA VAL A 498 -24.00 50.62 -17.05
C VAL A 498 -22.53 50.24 -16.86
N THR A 499 -21.71 51.18 -16.40
CA THR A 499 -20.34 50.92 -15.97
C THR A 499 -20.14 51.17 -14.48
N VAL A 500 -19.16 50.47 -13.90
CA VAL A 500 -18.77 50.57 -12.50
C VAL A 500 -17.38 51.24 -12.44
N ASP A 501 -17.19 52.24 -11.58
CA ASP A 501 -15.89 52.88 -11.37
C ASP A 501 -15.54 53.01 -9.88
N PRO A 502 -14.44 52.40 -9.37
CA PRO A 502 -13.62 51.40 -10.04
C PRO A 502 -14.39 50.06 -10.17
N PRO A 503 -14.26 49.34 -11.30
CA PRO A 503 -14.92 48.05 -11.50
C PRO A 503 -14.21 46.88 -10.82
N THR A 504 -13.01 47.09 -10.28
CA THR A 504 -12.15 46.04 -9.69
C THR A 504 -11.47 46.57 -8.43
N GLN A 505 -11.35 45.73 -7.40
CA GLN A 505 -10.59 46.02 -6.19
C GLN A 505 -9.87 44.78 -5.65
N PRO A 506 -8.65 44.90 -5.10
CA PRO A 506 -7.99 43.83 -4.36
C PRO A 506 -8.84 43.28 -3.21
N VAL A 507 -8.75 41.96 -2.98
CA VAL A 507 -9.44 41.31 -1.85
C VAL A 507 -8.96 41.88 -0.51
N SER A 508 -9.89 42.06 0.43
CA SER A 508 -9.60 42.58 1.76
C SER A 508 -8.68 41.68 2.57
N ALA A 509 -7.66 42.28 3.19
CA ALA A 509 -6.72 41.61 4.11
C ALA A 509 -7.21 41.54 5.57
N ASP A 510 -8.42 42.01 5.92
CA ASP A 510 -8.94 41.86 7.30
C ASP A 510 -9.34 40.39 7.57
N PRO A 511 -8.68 39.70 8.51
CA PRO A 511 -8.95 38.29 8.81
C PRO A 511 -10.36 38.01 9.37
N ARG A 512 -11.15 39.05 9.70
CA ARG A 512 -12.57 38.95 10.10
C ARG A 512 -13.52 38.91 8.91
N LEU A 513 -13.09 39.50 7.79
CA LEU A 513 -13.84 39.60 6.54
C LEU A 513 -13.47 38.49 5.56
N VAL A 514 -12.21 38.01 5.59
CA VAL A 514 -11.75 36.98 4.67
C VAL A 514 -10.91 35.89 5.34
N VAL A 515 -11.38 34.64 5.19
CA VAL A 515 -10.70 33.41 5.61
C VAL A 515 -11.24 32.21 4.85
N LEU A 516 -10.36 31.32 4.41
CA LEU A 516 -10.69 29.94 4.11
C LEU A 516 -10.11 29.08 5.24
N GLU A 517 -10.97 28.38 5.97
CA GLU A 517 -10.61 27.45 7.05
C GLU A 517 -10.92 26.03 6.58
N ILE A 518 -9.95 25.13 6.65
CA ILE A 518 -10.11 23.69 6.41
C ILE A 518 -9.97 22.99 7.76
N ASP A 519 -11.04 22.33 8.20
CA ASP A 519 -11.04 21.46 9.36
C ASP A 519 -10.84 20.02 8.88
N ASP A 520 -9.67 19.45 9.18
CA ASP A 520 -9.26 18.12 8.72
C ASP A 520 -9.93 16.98 9.51
N GLY A 521 -10.65 17.31 10.59
CA GLY A 521 -11.53 16.41 11.30
C GLY A 521 -10.85 15.52 12.35
N ALA A 522 -11.52 15.34 13.49
CA ALA A 522 -11.07 14.45 14.55
C ALA A 522 -11.43 12.98 14.26
N SER A 523 -10.64 12.35 13.39
CA SER A 523 -10.64 10.91 12.98
C SER A 523 -11.40 10.56 11.67
N PRO A 524 -10.85 9.64 10.86
CA PRO A 524 -11.60 9.00 9.75
C PRO A 524 -12.86 8.26 10.23
N PRO A 525 -13.88 8.07 9.37
CA PRO A 525 -13.90 8.27 7.92
C PRO A 525 -14.53 9.61 7.48
N ALA A 526 -14.46 10.66 8.30
CA ALA A 526 -14.91 11.99 7.88
C ALA A 526 -13.97 12.57 6.79
N TYR A 527 -14.53 13.09 5.70
CA TYR A 527 -13.79 13.96 4.78
C TYR A 527 -13.60 15.35 5.40
N PRO A 528 -12.48 16.06 5.12
CA PRO A 528 -12.26 17.42 5.60
C PRO A 528 -13.42 18.34 5.25
N THR A 529 -13.77 19.23 6.17
CA THR A 529 -14.79 20.26 5.95
C THR A 529 -14.13 21.61 5.74
N TYR A 530 -14.78 22.48 4.96
CA TYR A 530 -14.32 23.85 4.76
C TYR A 530 -15.37 24.85 5.26
N ARG A 531 -14.87 25.97 5.79
CA ARG A 531 -15.61 27.22 5.92
C ARG A 531 -14.92 28.28 5.09
N LEU A 532 -15.64 28.83 4.12
CA LEU A 532 -15.21 29.96 3.33
C LEU A 532 -15.97 31.21 3.79
N ARG A 533 -15.23 32.27 4.08
CA ARG A 533 -15.76 33.63 4.15
C ARG A 533 -14.91 34.54 3.28
N LEU A 534 -15.55 35.29 2.40
CA LEU A 534 -14.96 36.35 1.59
C LEU A 534 -15.98 37.50 1.55
N VAL A 535 -15.68 38.63 2.21
CA VAL A 535 -16.53 39.83 2.18
C VAL A 535 -15.74 40.99 1.60
N THR A 536 -16.12 41.37 0.38
CA THR A 536 -15.43 42.38 -0.44
C THR A 536 -16.45 43.34 -1.02
N PHE A 537 -16.66 44.46 -0.33
CA PHE A 537 -17.54 45.54 -0.77
C PHE A 537 -16.78 46.87 -0.79
N TRP A 538 -16.91 47.64 -1.86
CA TRP A 538 -16.29 48.96 -2.01
C TRP A 538 -17.27 50.02 -2.50
N ASN A 539 -16.98 51.27 -2.14
CA ASN A 539 -17.66 52.42 -2.73
C ASN A 539 -17.24 52.55 -4.20
N SER A 540 -18.23 52.53 -5.10
CA SER A 540 -18.08 52.73 -6.53
C SER A 540 -19.03 53.83 -7.01
N LEU A 541 -18.82 54.27 -8.24
CA LEU A 541 -19.72 55.15 -8.97
C LEU A 541 -20.34 54.36 -10.12
N LEU A 542 -21.66 54.17 -10.06
CA LEU A 542 -22.43 53.50 -11.12
C LEU A 542 -22.83 54.57 -12.15
N HIS A 543 -22.32 54.43 -13.37
CA HIS A 543 -22.62 55.31 -14.50
C HIS A 543 -23.59 54.61 -15.44
N ALA A 544 -24.86 54.99 -15.42
CA ALA A 544 -25.87 54.47 -16.33
C ALA A 544 -26.12 55.45 -17.48
N THR A 545 -26.04 54.97 -18.72
CA THR A 545 -26.37 55.71 -19.94
C THR A 545 -27.54 55.02 -20.62
N CYS A 546 -28.72 55.62 -20.53
CA CYS A 546 -29.98 55.07 -21.05
C CYS A 546 -30.54 55.98 -22.16
N PRO A 547 -31.43 55.48 -23.06
CA PRO A 547 -31.96 56.24 -24.20
C PRO A 547 -32.68 57.57 -23.90
N LYS A 548 -33.01 57.84 -22.63
CA LYS A 548 -33.75 59.05 -22.19
C LYS A 548 -32.97 59.93 -21.20
N ALA A 549 -31.93 59.40 -20.56
CA ALA A 549 -31.14 60.09 -19.55
C ALA A 549 -29.83 59.32 -19.26
N SER A 550 -28.79 60.05 -18.83
CA SER A 550 -27.65 59.47 -18.13
C SER A 550 -27.68 59.84 -16.65
N SER A 551 -27.23 58.94 -15.79
CA SER A 551 -27.11 59.15 -14.35
C SER A 551 -25.78 58.61 -13.83
N SER A 552 -25.35 59.18 -12.70
CA SER A 552 -24.13 58.79 -12.00
C SER A 552 -24.48 58.74 -10.51
N THR A 553 -24.45 57.56 -9.91
CA THR A 553 -24.92 57.33 -8.54
C THR A 553 -23.91 56.52 -7.73
N PRO A 554 -23.54 56.94 -6.50
CA PRO A 554 -22.72 56.13 -5.63
C PRO A 554 -23.38 54.78 -5.34
N GLY A 555 -22.63 53.70 -5.49
CA GLY A 555 -23.04 52.33 -5.21
C GLY A 555 -22.06 51.64 -4.28
N LEU A 556 -22.49 50.51 -3.70
CA LEU A 556 -21.59 49.51 -3.16
C LEU A 556 -21.44 48.42 -4.23
N SER A 557 -20.20 48.19 -4.67
CA SER A 557 -19.86 47.11 -5.62
C SER A 557 -19.05 46.02 -4.92
N GLY A 558 -18.95 44.86 -5.57
CA GLY A 558 -18.39 43.65 -4.99
C GLY A 558 -19.46 42.74 -4.39
N TRP A 559 -19.02 41.67 -3.73
CA TRP A 559 -19.91 40.65 -3.18
C TRP A 559 -19.41 40.06 -1.85
N GLY A 560 -20.28 39.29 -1.21
CA GLY A 560 -19.98 38.48 -0.03
C GLY A 560 -20.31 37.01 -0.25
N TRP A 561 -19.35 36.12 -0.05
CA TRP A 561 -19.53 34.67 -0.04
C TRP A 561 -19.28 34.16 1.39
N GLU A 562 -20.29 33.62 2.05
CA GLU A 562 -20.13 32.91 3.33
C GLU A 562 -20.79 31.54 3.25
N VAL A 563 -19.97 30.52 3.00
CA VAL A 563 -20.40 29.15 2.68
C VAL A 563 -19.57 28.11 3.43
N GLN A 564 -20.11 26.91 3.57
CA GLN A 564 -19.46 25.79 4.23
C GLN A 564 -19.81 24.49 3.51
N GLY A 565 -18.91 23.51 3.53
CA GLY A 565 -19.12 22.23 2.85
C GLY A 565 -18.03 21.20 3.15
N GLN A 566 -17.95 20.18 2.31
CA GLN A 566 -16.90 19.15 2.36
C GLN A 566 -15.93 19.33 1.20
N VAL A 567 -14.64 19.16 1.48
CA VAL A 567 -13.61 19.00 0.45
C VAL A 567 -13.87 17.68 -0.29
N SER A 568 -13.48 17.60 -1.56
CA SER A 568 -13.55 16.36 -2.35
C SER A 568 -12.82 15.20 -1.65
N GLY A 569 -13.22 13.96 -1.97
CA GLY A 569 -12.73 12.76 -1.27
C GLY A 569 -11.25 12.43 -1.47
N ASP A 570 -10.58 13.10 -2.41
CA ASP A 570 -9.13 13.08 -2.65
C ASP A 570 -8.38 14.27 -2.01
N GLY A 571 -9.10 15.23 -1.41
CA GLY A 571 -8.54 16.41 -0.75
C GLY A 571 -8.09 17.54 -1.69
N THR A 572 -8.41 17.48 -2.99
CA THR A 572 -7.87 18.40 -4.00
C THR A 572 -8.82 19.51 -4.45
N ARG A 573 -10.13 19.40 -4.21
CA ARG A 573 -11.15 20.28 -4.81
C ARG A 573 -12.18 20.78 -3.79
N ILE A 574 -12.52 22.06 -3.88
CA ILE A 574 -13.59 22.72 -3.14
C ILE A 574 -14.47 23.42 -4.15
N GLU A 575 -15.72 23.00 -4.29
CA GLU A 575 -16.67 23.64 -5.21
C GLU A 575 -18.09 23.65 -4.69
N GLY A 576 -18.92 24.48 -5.31
CA GLY A 576 -20.35 24.51 -5.06
C GLY A 576 -21.07 25.67 -5.75
N GLN A 577 -22.39 25.63 -5.62
CA GLN A 577 -23.31 26.69 -6.02
C GLN A 577 -24.34 26.88 -4.92
N GLY A 578 -24.82 28.10 -4.72
CA GLY A 578 -25.76 28.43 -3.66
C GLY A 578 -26.57 29.69 -3.95
N LEU A 579 -27.46 30.02 -3.01
CA LEU A 579 -28.17 31.29 -2.98
C LEU A 579 -27.75 32.05 -1.73
N GLN A 580 -27.31 33.30 -1.87
CA GLN A 580 -27.01 34.19 -0.76
C GLN A 580 -27.83 35.48 -0.92
N GLU A 581 -28.74 35.69 0.03
CA GLU A 581 -29.84 36.66 -0.04
C GLU A 581 -30.73 36.47 -1.27
N GLN A 582 -30.45 37.17 -2.39
CA GLN A 582 -31.18 37.03 -3.65
C GLN A 582 -30.29 36.53 -4.82
N ALA A 583 -28.97 36.55 -4.66
CA ALA A 583 -28.03 36.22 -5.72
C ALA A 583 -27.70 34.72 -5.79
N GLN A 584 -27.43 34.24 -7.00
CA GLN A 584 -26.75 32.97 -7.23
C GLN A 584 -25.26 33.17 -7.00
N ILE A 585 -24.66 32.40 -6.11
CA ILE A 585 -23.20 32.38 -5.89
C ILE A 585 -22.60 31.05 -6.32
N THR A 586 -21.38 31.09 -6.84
CA THR A 586 -20.60 29.93 -7.29
C THR A 586 -19.17 30.04 -6.77
N TRP A 587 -18.53 28.90 -6.52
CA TRP A 587 -17.12 28.85 -6.15
C TRP A 587 -16.51 27.53 -6.63
N SER A 588 -15.24 27.57 -7.05
CA SER A 588 -14.48 26.40 -7.49
C SER A 588 -12.98 26.67 -7.30
N PHE A 589 -12.35 25.92 -6.40
CA PHE A 589 -10.92 25.94 -6.13
C PHE A 589 -10.31 24.55 -6.23
N SER A 590 -9.06 24.49 -6.71
CA SER A 590 -8.23 23.29 -6.72
C SER A 590 -6.91 23.50 -5.99
N ARG A 591 -6.43 22.48 -5.30
CA ARG A 591 -5.13 22.37 -4.64
C ARG A 591 -4.23 21.41 -5.45
N PRO A 592 -3.00 21.80 -5.80
CA PRO A 592 -2.20 21.16 -6.87
C PRO A 592 -1.40 19.92 -6.46
#